data_AF-A0A2V9NYY7-F1
#
_entry.id   AF-A0A2V9NYY7-F1
#
_cell.length_a   1.000
_cell.length_b   1.000
_cell.length_c   1.000
_cell.angle_alpha   90.00
_cell.angle_beta   90.00
_cell.angle_gamma   90.00
#
_symmetry.space_group_name_H-M   'P 1'
#
loop_
_entity.id
_entity.type
_entity.pdbx_description
1 polymer ?
#
loop_
_entity_poly.entity_id
_entity_poly.type
_entity_poly.pdbx_seq_one_letter_code
_entity_poly.pdbx_strand_id
1 'polypeptide(L)'
;MAHTLKSPVAIFMVTFFLVISLLLFVVEPNVEAALTSGEIAILANKNDPDSVAVAQHYAERRGVPAQHIIPLDLPIQETISREIYDKELMQPLRRALEDRRLAARIRVLVTTYGIPLRVTAPQPTDQQQLWIKDASARQERARNHLEKLEQSLKQLAPAEEPDATIPKKSPSPESAGSDTLLERVAKAIHEAASRLSRQQNRQQAKNDSKALVRFSIQFGGMSLLLQRLRPSQTADPERAQAELEHLRRHVASAETMFRILRENPSDTNRQRAYRLAEQVLGVQGVWNFAKWEKETYSYQEGDASLDSELSLLWWDPGKHRIAGRTPNPLYYEHSTVMNPPISPSEILPVLMVSRLDAPTPQLAMQMVDQAVKAEQDGLRGTVYLDARGMSPGPVLSYGFYDQDIRDLAGLLRRLTPYEVVLENTERRFSQPGEASDV
;
A
#
# COMPACT_ATOMS: atom_id res chain seq x y z
N MET A 1 69.53 -25.81 25.68
CA MET A 1 69.35 -24.38 25.95
C MET A 1 67.86 -24.07 25.91
N ALA A 2 67.22 -24.05 27.08
CA ALA A 2 65.83 -23.63 27.24
C ALA A 2 65.87 -22.30 28.02
N HIS A 3 65.59 -21.19 27.34
CA HIS A 3 65.33 -19.90 27.98
C HIS A 3 63.98 -19.39 27.46
N THR A 4 62.91 -19.87 28.08
CA THR A 4 61.60 -19.22 28.01
C THR A 4 61.57 -18.13 29.08
N LEU A 5 61.72 -16.86 28.66
CA LEU A 5 61.50 -15.71 29.54
C LEU A 5 60.05 -15.69 30.00
N LYS A 6 59.79 -16.17 31.22
CA LYS A 6 58.57 -15.86 31.97
C LYS A 6 58.78 -14.54 32.70
N SER A 7 58.60 -13.43 32.00
CA SER A 7 58.48 -12.12 32.66
C SER A 7 57.09 -12.05 33.32
N PRO A 8 56.98 -11.76 34.63
CA PRO A 8 55.69 -11.63 35.31
C PRO A 8 54.81 -10.53 34.69
N VAL A 9 55.41 -9.54 34.03
CA VAL A 9 54.71 -8.48 33.29
C VAL A 9 54.02 -9.03 32.05
N ALA A 10 54.64 -9.97 31.33
CA ALA A 10 54.04 -10.59 30.14
C ALA A 10 52.84 -11.47 30.51
N ILE A 11 52.93 -12.21 31.62
CA ILE A 11 51.81 -13.01 32.14
C ILE A 11 50.69 -12.08 32.59
N PHE A 12 50.99 -10.99 33.31
CA PHE A 12 49.99 -10.02 33.73
C PHE A 12 49.29 -9.35 32.55
N MET A 13 50.02 -8.93 31.51
CA MET A 13 49.42 -8.34 30.31
C MET A 13 48.54 -9.34 29.56
N VAL A 14 48.99 -10.58 29.37
CA VAL A 14 48.18 -11.61 28.69
C VAL A 14 46.91 -11.90 29.48
N THR A 15 47.00 -12.02 30.81
CA THR A 15 45.83 -12.27 31.67
C THR A 15 44.88 -11.06 31.68
N PHE A 16 45.41 -9.83 31.71
CA PHE A 16 44.62 -8.61 31.65
C PHE A 16 43.86 -8.46 30.31
N PHE A 17 44.53 -8.74 29.19
CA PHE A 17 43.89 -8.77 27.87
C PHE A 17 42.88 -9.91 27.73
N LEU A 18 43.11 -11.08 28.32
CA LEU A 18 42.15 -12.18 28.33
C LEU A 18 40.91 -11.85 29.15
N VAL A 19 41.06 -11.19 30.30
CA VAL A 19 39.94 -10.74 31.14
C VAL A 19 39.14 -9.64 30.45
N ILE A 20 39.79 -8.66 29.81
CA ILE A 20 39.10 -7.63 29.01
C ILE A 20 38.39 -8.24 27.81
N SER A 21 39.02 -9.19 27.11
CA SER A 21 38.40 -9.90 25.99
C SER A 21 37.21 -10.74 26.47
N LEU A 22 37.27 -11.36 27.65
CA LEU A 22 36.16 -12.10 28.23
C LEU A 22 35.01 -11.17 28.67
N LEU A 23 35.33 -9.98 29.21
CA LEU A 23 34.35 -8.94 29.56
C LEU A 23 33.69 -8.30 28.33
N LEU A 24 34.39 -8.19 27.19
CA LEU A 24 33.84 -7.70 25.93
C LEU A 24 32.94 -8.71 25.22
N PHE A 25 33.04 -10.01 25.53
CA PHE A 25 32.21 -11.07 24.93
C PHE A 25 30.92 -11.39 25.70
N VAL A 26 30.71 -10.83 26.90
CA VAL A 26 29.49 -11.06 27.70
C VAL A 26 28.38 -10.03 27.42
N VAL A 27 28.66 -9.01 26.63
CA VAL A 27 27.63 -8.06 26.17
C VAL A 27 27.13 -8.54 24.81
N GLU A 28 26.30 -9.57 24.80
CA GLU A 28 25.40 -9.74 23.66
C GLU A 28 24.54 -8.47 23.59
N PRO A 29 24.50 -7.76 22.44
CA PRO A 29 23.56 -6.68 22.28
C PRO A 29 22.17 -7.33 22.31
N ASN A 30 21.51 -7.30 23.46
CA ASN A 30 20.08 -7.51 23.51
C ASN A 30 19.49 -6.47 22.56
N VAL A 31 19.06 -6.92 21.39
CA VAL A 31 18.19 -6.15 20.54
C VAL A 31 16.85 -6.12 21.27
N GLU A 32 16.75 -5.24 22.27
CA GLU A 32 15.48 -4.93 22.92
C GLU A 32 14.66 -4.13 21.92
N ALA A 33 13.98 -4.85 21.03
CA ALA A 33 12.89 -4.32 20.22
C ALA A 33 11.59 -4.14 21.04
N ALA A 34 11.68 -4.22 22.38
CA ALA A 34 10.55 -4.11 23.27
C ALA A 34 10.15 -2.64 23.45
N LEU A 35 8.87 -2.36 23.23
CA LEU A 35 8.28 -1.04 23.46
C LEU A 35 8.40 -0.65 24.94
N THR A 36 8.95 0.53 25.21
CA THR A 36 9.04 1.07 26.56
C THR A 36 7.82 1.93 26.90
N SER A 37 7.47 2.06 28.18
CA SER A 37 6.34 2.91 28.60
C SER A 37 6.52 4.38 28.21
N GLY A 38 7.76 4.81 27.99
CA GLY A 38 8.10 6.14 27.48
C GLY A 38 7.79 6.38 26.01
N GLU A 39 7.44 5.34 25.25
CA GLU A 39 7.13 5.41 23.80
C GLU A 39 5.63 5.31 23.52
N ILE A 40 4.81 5.28 24.58
CA ILE A 40 3.36 5.15 24.51
C ILE A 40 2.71 6.49 24.83
N ALA A 41 1.77 6.93 23.99
CA ALA A 41 0.83 8.00 24.29
C ALA A 41 -0.59 7.44 24.33
N ILE A 42 -1.38 7.85 25.32
CA ILE A 42 -2.73 7.34 25.56
C ILE A 42 -3.72 8.45 25.23
N LEU A 43 -4.67 8.20 24.34
CA LEU A 43 -5.67 9.15 23.91
C LEU A 43 -6.96 8.90 24.67
N ALA A 44 -7.45 9.92 25.38
CA ALA A 44 -8.69 9.84 26.14
C ALA A 44 -9.66 10.93 25.68
N ASN A 45 -10.95 10.60 25.56
CA ASN A 45 -11.98 11.59 25.33
C ASN A 45 -12.29 12.30 26.65
N LYS A 46 -11.91 13.58 26.78
CA LYS A 46 -12.09 14.34 28.02
C LYS A 46 -13.57 14.55 28.39
N ASN A 47 -14.47 14.42 27.41
CA ASN A 47 -15.91 14.58 27.60
C ASN A 47 -16.57 13.28 28.09
N ASP A 48 -15.83 12.16 28.10
CA ASP A 48 -16.28 10.86 28.57
C ASP A 48 -15.46 10.44 29.82
N PRO A 49 -16.05 10.48 31.03
CA PRO A 49 -15.37 10.06 32.26
C PRO A 49 -14.85 8.62 32.21
N ASP A 50 -15.55 7.71 31.53
CA ASP A 50 -15.16 6.31 31.42
C ASP A 50 -13.90 6.16 30.55
N SER A 51 -13.82 6.95 29.46
CA SER A 51 -12.63 7.05 28.61
C SER A 51 -11.39 7.46 29.39
N VAL A 52 -11.53 8.48 30.26
CA VAL A 52 -10.46 8.98 31.10
C VAL A 52 -10.06 7.96 32.16
N ALA A 53 -11.02 7.28 32.78
CA ALA A 53 -10.76 6.25 33.78
C ALA A 53 -9.96 5.08 33.18
N VAL A 54 -10.32 4.60 31.99
CA VAL A 54 -9.58 3.53 31.30
C VAL A 54 -8.15 3.97 30.97
N ALA A 55 -7.97 5.23 30.56
CA ALA A 55 -6.65 5.79 30.25
C ALA A 55 -5.72 5.83 31.48
N GLN A 56 -6.26 6.29 32.61
CA GLN A 56 -5.54 6.35 33.88
C GLN A 56 -5.19 4.95 34.38
N HIS A 57 -6.14 4.02 34.35
CA HIS A 57 -5.92 2.63 34.72
C HIS A 57 -4.79 1.99 33.90
N TYR A 58 -4.83 2.12 32.56
CA TYR A 58 -3.76 1.60 31.72
C TYR A 58 -2.41 2.23 32.04
N ALA A 59 -2.36 3.56 32.24
CA ALA A 59 -1.12 4.25 32.56
C ALA A 59 -0.50 3.76 33.87
N GLU A 60 -1.31 3.56 34.90
CA GLU A 60 -0.87 3.03 36.21
C GLU A 60 -0.36 1.60 36.08
N ARG A 61 -1.12 0.71 35.42
CA ARG A 61 -0.76 -0.72 35.29
C ARG A 61 0.48 -0.94 34.43
N ARG A 62 0.76 -0.07 33.46
CA ARG A 62 1.92 -0.17 32.55
C ARG A 62 3.08 0.79 32.88
N GLY A 63 2.95 1.60 33.93
CA GLY A 63 3.97 2.60 34.28
C GLY A 63 4.20 3.64 33.18
N VAL A 64 3.15 3.99 32.43
CA VAL A 64 3.19 5.06 31.44
C VAL A 64 3.09 6.40 32.18
N PRO A 65 3.99 7.37 31.94
CA PRO A 65 3.94 8.65 32.64
C PRO A 65 2.60 9.37 32.44
N ALA A 66 2.05 9.97 33.49
CA ALA A 66 0.76 10.68 33.41
C ALA A 66 0.73 11.78 32.33
N GLN A 67 1.87 12.42 32.05
CA GLN A 67 1.98 13.43 30.99
C GLN A 67 1.82 12.85 29.57
N HIS A 68 1.80 11.53 29.40
CA HIS A 68 1.55 10.85 28.11
C HIS A 68 0.06 10.58 27.88
N ILE A 69 -0.80 10.83 28.87
CA ILE A 69 -2.25 10.85 28.67
C ILE A 69 -2.61 12.17 27.98
N ILE A 70 -3.11 12.07 26.75
CA ILE A 70 -3.54 13.19 25.92
C ILE A 70 -5.08 13.27 25.96
N PRO A 71 -5.66 14.16 26.78
CA PRO A 71 -7.08 14.40 26.77
C PRO A 71 -7.47 15.19 25.51
N LEU A 72 -8.47 14.72 24.79
CA LEU A 72 -8.99 15.32 23.56
C LEU A 72 -10.45 15.72 23.75
N ASP A 73 -10.84 16.86 23.18
CA ASP A 73 -12.22 17.33 23.15
C ASP A 73 -12.96 16.68 21.99
N LEU A 74 -13.68 15.59 22.23
CA LEU A 74 -14.31 14.80 21.17
C LEU A 74 -15.79 14.55 21.47
N PRO A 75 -16.63 14.43 20.44
CA PRO A 75 -18.02 14.04 20.63
C PRO A 75 -18.13 12.58 21.11
N ILE A 76 -19.17 12.28 21.89
CA ILE A 76 -19.46 10.92 22.38
C ILE A 76 -20.28 10.18 21.32
N GLN A 77 -19.60 9.70 20.29
CA GLN A 77 -20.19 8.93 19.19
C GLN A 77 -19.13 8.08 18.48
N GLU A 78 -19.55 6.95 17.91
CA GLU A 78 -18.63 6.01 17.25
C GLU A 78 -18.11 6.52 15.90
N THR A 79 -18.88 7.37 15.21
CA THR A 79 -18.54 7.83 13.85
C THR A 79 -18.45 9.35 13.83
N ILE A 80 -17.33 9.91 13.37
CA ILE A 80 -17.11 11.36 13.22
C ILE A 80 -16.85 11.74 11.76
N SER A 81 -17.08 13.01 11.42
CA SER A 81 -16.73 13.52 10.10
C SER A 81 -15.21 13.71 9.96
N ARG A 82 -14.72 13.73 8.72
CA ARG A 82 -13.32 14.13 8.44
C ARG A 82 -12.97 15.48 9.06
N GLU A 83 -13.88 16.44 8.98
CA GLU A 83 -13.65 17.79 9.52
C GLU A 83 -13.44 17.78 11.04
N ILE A 84 -14.25 17.00 11.76
CA ILE A 84 -14.09 16.79 13.21
C ILE A 84 -12.77 16.09 13.48
N TYR A 85 -12.44 15.02 12.75
CA TYR A 85 -11.16 14.33 12.89
C TYR A 85 -9.97 15.28 12.73
N ASP A 86 -9.97 16.11 11.68
CA ASP A 86 -8.84 17.00 11.40
C ASP A 86 -8.71 18.11 12.46
N LYS A 87 -9.82 18.75 12.85
CA LYS A 87 -9.83 19.94 13.71
C LYS A 87 -9.79 19.62 15.20
N GLU A 88 -10.51 18.59 15.63
CA GLU A 88 -10.73 18.28 17.05
C GLU A 88 -9.82 17.15 17.56
N LEU A 89 -9.31 16.31 16.66
CA LEU A 89 -8.44 15.18 17.03
C LEU A 89 -7.01 15.33 16.51
N MET A 90 -6.80 15.36 15.20
CA MET A 90 -5.47 15.32 14.58
C MET A 90 -4.64 16.57 14.95
N GLN A 91 -5.18 17.77 14.74
CA GLN A 91 -4.45 19.01 15.05
C GLN A 91 -4.14 19.15 16.55
N PRO A 92 -5.09 18.95 17.49
CA PRO A 92 -4.80 19.01 18.91
C PRO A 92 -3.83 17.93 19.37
N LEU A 93 -3.92 16.71 18.83
CA LEU A 93 -2.99 15.63 19.15
C LEU A 93 -1.56 15.97 18.72
N ARG A 94 -1.36 16.43 17.48
CA ARG A 94 -0.02 16.85 17.00
C ARG A 94 0.58 17.93 17.91
N ARG A 95 -0.19 18.98 18.21
CA ARG A 95 0.25 20.05 19.11
C ARG A 95 0.60 19.52 20.50
N ALA A 96 -0.24 18.67 21.08
CA ALA A 96 0.02 18.09 22.39
C ALA A 96 1.31 17.25 22.43
N LEU A 97 1.57 16.46 21.38
CA LEU A 97 2.81 15.68 21.27
C LEU A 97 4.04 16.57 21.08
N GLU A 98 3.93 17.67 20.33
CA GLU A 98 5.01 18.64 20.12
C GLU A 98 5.32 19.44 21.40
N ASP A 99 4.30 20.04 22.01
CA ASP A 99 4.42 20.87 23.21
C ASP A 99 5.02 20.09 24.39
N ARG A 100 4.66 18.80 24.50
CA ARG A 100 5.18 17.90 25.54
C ARG A 100 6.51 17.24 25.16
N ARG A 101 7.08 17.56 23.99
CA ARG A 101 8.32 16.98 23.44
C ARG A 101 8.27 15.45 23.31
N LEU A 102 7.09 14.93 22.98
CA LEU A 102 6.81 13.51 22.81
C LEU A 102 6.88 13.06 21.34
N ALA A 103 6.71 13.98 20.38
CA ALA A 103 6.60 13.66 18.95
C ALA A 103 7.71 12.74 18.39
N ALA A 104 8.98 12.97 18.79
CA ALA A 104 10.11 12.16 18.32
C ALA A 104 10.27 10.81 19.06
N ARG A 105 9.62 10.66 20.22
CA ARG A 105 9.76 9.51 21.12
C ARG A 105 8.61 8.52 20.95
N ILE A 106 7.39 9.00 20.76
CA ILE A 106 6.20 8.16 20.71
C ILE A 106 6.22 7.26 19.47
N ARG A 107 6.00 5.97 19.71
CA ARG A 107 5.86 4.92 18.68
C ARG A 107 4.46 4.33 18.64
N VAL A 108 3.74 4.39 19.76
CA VAL A 108 2.40 3.80 19.93
C VAL A 108 1.41 4.83 20.43
N LEU A 109 0.27 4.89 19.75
CA LEU A 109 -0.94 5.55 20.26
C LEU A 109 -1.90 4.50 20.78
N VAL A 110 -2.37 4.68 22.01
CA VAL A 110 -3.39 3.83 22.61
C VAL A 110 -4.69 4.63 22.67
N THR A 111 -5.69 4.27 21.88
CA THR A 111 -7.04 4.83 22.00
C THR A 111 -7.80 4.09 23.10
N THR A 112 -8.59 4.79 23.90
CA THR A 112 -9.39 4.19 24.97
C THR A 112 -10.87 4.15 24.61
N TYR A 113 -11.63 3.39 25.41
CA TYR A 113 -13.09 3.41 25.45
C TYR A 113 -13.65 4.82 25.24
N GLY A 114 -14.71 4.97 24.43
CA GLY A 114 -15.33 6.29 24.18
C GLY A 114 -14.61 7.20 23.16
N ILE A 115 -13.46 6.78 22.63
CA ILE A 115 -12.83 7.40 21.44
C ILE A 115 -13.55 6.90 20.18
N PRO A 116 -13.90 7.77 19.21
CA PRO A 116 -14.55 7.36 17.96
C PRO A 116 -13.87 6.18 17.25
N LEU A 117 -14.66 5.36 16.55
CA LEU A 117 -14.21 4.17 15.82
C LEU A 117 -13.97 4.46 14.34
N ARG A 118 -14.77 5.36 13.76
CA ARG A 118 -14.83 5.58 12.31
C ARG A 118 -14.75 7.06 11.95
N VAL A 119 -14.02 7.34 10.88
CA VAL A 119 -13.99 8.65 10.22
C VAL A 119 -14.69 8.52 8.88
N THR A 120 -15.70 9.35 8.63
CA THR A 120 -16.39 9.34 7.34
C THR A 120 -15.59 10.04 6.25
N ALA A 121 -15.80 9.59 5.01
CA ALA A 121 -15.25 10.21 3.83
C ALA A 121 -15.63 11.69 3.74
N PRO A 122 -14.73 12.57 3.26
CA PRO A 122 -15.07 13.94 2.92
C PRO A 122 -16.21 13.98 1.90
N GLN A 123 -17.03 15.03 1.98
CA GLN A 123 -18.00 15.29 0.93
C GLN A 123 -17.35 16.14 -0.17
N PRO A 124 -17.58 15.82 -1.46
CA PRO A 124 -17.07 16.64 -2.55
C PRO A 124 -17.65 18.05 -2.48
N THR A 125 -16.78 19.07 -2.57
CA THR A 125 -17.21 20.47 -2.68
C THR A 125 -18.01 20.71 -3.96
N ASP A 126 -18.79 21.78 -4.05
CA ASP A 126 -19.54 22.13 -5.27
C ASP A 126 -18.64 22.16 -6.52
N GLN A 127 -17.43 22.71 -6.37
CA GLN A 127 -16.44 22.72 -7.43
C GLN A 127 -15.97 21.31 -7.82
N GLN A 128 -15.70 20.45 -6.83
CA GLN A 128 -15.33 19.06 -7.07
C GLN A 128 -16.47 18.28 -7.73
N GLN A 129 -17.73 18.53 -7.37
CA GLN A 129 -18.88 17.91 -8.04
C GLN A 129 -18.97 18.30 -9.52
N LEU A 130 -18.71 19.57 -9.85
CA LEU A 130 -18.61 20.02 -11.24
C LEU A 130 -17.46 19.32 -11.98
N TRP A 131 -16.31 19.15 -11.34
CA TRP A 131 -15.17 18.41 -11.90
C TRP A 131 -15.48 16.94 -12.14
N ILE A 132 -16.15 16.26 -11.20
CA ILE A 132 -16.58 14.87 -11.35
C ILE A 132 -17.54 14.72 -12.53
N LYS A 133 -18.46 15.66 -12.71
CA LYS A 133 -19.39 15.68 -13.85
C LYS A 133 -18.68 15.86 -15.18
N ASP A 134 -17.78 16.84 -15.27
CA ASP A 134 -16.95 17.08 -16.47
C ASP A 134 -16.05 15.87 -16.79
N ALA A 135 -15.38 15.31 -15.78
CA ALA A 135 -14.56 14.10 -15.92
C ALA A 135 -15.40 12.91 -16.41
N SER A 136 -16.61 12.73 -15.88
CA SER A 136 -17.52 11.68 -16.36
C SER A 136 -17.89 11.84 -17.83
N ALA A 137 -18.20 13.07 -18.27
CA ALA A 137 -18.47 13.36 -19.68
C ALA A 137 -17.24 13.16 -20.58
N ARG A 138 -16.03 13.43 -20.07
CA ARG A 138 -14.76 13.17 -20.80
C ARG A 138 -14.48 11.68 -20.90
N GLN A 139 -14.64 10.94 -19.82
CA GLN A 139 -14.44 9.50 -19.79
C GLN A 139 -15.39 8.81 -20.78
N GLU A 140 -16.66 9.21 -20.81
CA GLU A 140 -17.65 8.66 -21.73
C GLU A 140 -17.33 8.96 -23.20
N ARG A 141 -16.90 10.19 -23.52
CA ARG A 141 -16.41 10.53 -24.87
C ARG A 141 -15.19 9.70 -25.27
N ALA A 142 -14.23 9.53 -24.34
CA ALA A 142 -13.07 8.69 -24.56
C ALA A 142 -13.44 7.21 -24.75
N ARG A 143 -14.45 6.69 -24.03
CA ARG A 143 -15.02 5.35 -24.23
C ARG A 143 -15.44 5.13 -25.67
N ASN A 144 -16.30 6.03 -26.14
CA ASN A 144 -16.93 5.93 -27.45
C ASN A 144 -15.88 6.05 -28.57
N HIS A 145 -14.84 6.85 -28.36
CA HIS A 145 -13.72 6.93 -29.30
C HIS A 145 -12.85 5.65 -29.27
N LEU A 146 -12.55 5.11 -28.10
CA LEU A 146 -11.83 3.82 -27.96
C LEU A 146 -12.58 2.67 -28.64
N GLU A 147 -13.90 2.58 -28.47
CA GLU A 147 -14.74 1.56 -29.12
C GLU A 147 -14.73 1.70 -30.65
N LYS A 148 -14.81 2.93 -31.17
CA LYS A 148 -14.69 3.21 -32.61
C LYS A 148 -13.29 2.87 -33.15
N LEU A 149 -12.24 3.15 -32.37
CA LEU A 149 -10.87 2.76 -32.71
C LEU A 149 -10.74 1.24 -32.77
N GLU A 150 -11.27 0.52 -31.77
CA GLU A 150 -11.29 -0.95 -31.73
C GLU A 150 -11.93 -1.51 -33.01
N GLN A 151 -13.10 -1.01 -33.39
CA GLN A 151 -13.81 -1.43 -34.60
C GLN A 151 -13.01 -1.11 -35.88
N SER A 152 -12.46 0.10 -35.99
CA SER A 152 -11.67 0.54 -37.15
C SER A 152 -10.40 -0.30 -37.31
N LEU A 153 -9.74 -0.65 -36.19
CA LEU A 153 -8.55 -1.49 -36.18
C LEU A 153 -8.85 -2.95 -36.55
N LYS A 154 -10.02 -3.49 -36.16
CA LYS A 154 -10.46 -4.83 -36.58
C LYS A 154 -10.73 -4.90 -38.08
N GLN A 155 -11.24 -3.82 -38.67
CA GLN A 155 -11.50 -3.72 -40.11
C GLN A 155 -10.24 -3.42 -40.95
N LEU A 156 -9.15 -2.96 -40.32
CA LEU A 156 -7.92 -2.61 -41.01
C LEU A 156 -7.19 -3.87 -41.48
N ALA A 157 -6.80 -3.90 -42.77
CA ALA A 157 -6.22 -5.08 -43.42
C ALA A 157 -7.06 -6.34 -43.16
N PRO A 158 -8.31 -6.40 -43.67
CA PRO A 158 -9.16 -7.57 -43.46
C PRO A 158 -8.43 -8.79 -43.99
N ALA A 159 -8.43 -9.87 -43.20
CA ALA A 159 -7.77 -11.10 -43.62
C ALA A 159 -8.40 -11.59 -44.93
N GLU A 160 -7.58 -11.77 -45.97
CA GLU A 160 -7.90 -12.79 -46.97
C GLU A 160 -7.94 -14.14 -46.22
N GLU A 161 -8.90 -15.01 -46.57
CA GLU A 161 -9.32 -16.19 -45.81
C GLU A 161 -8.16 -16.94 -45.11
N PRO A 162 -8.38 -17.45 -43.88
CA PRO A 162 -7.32 -18.04 -43.09
C PRO A 162 -6.79 -19.32 -43.75
N ASP A 163 -5.50 -19.33 -44.10
CA ASP A 163 -4.74 -20.57 -44.24
C ASP A 163 -4.73 -21.30 -42.89
N ALA A 164 -5.25 -22.53 -42.90
CA ALA A 164 -5.69 -23.29 -41.73
C ALA A 164 -4.55 -23.92 -40.90
N THR A 165 -3.35 -23.31 -40.88
CA THR A 165 -2.12 -23.99 -40.42
C THR A 165 -1.39 -23.33 -39.26
N ILE A 166 -1.95 -22.31 -38.59
CA ILE A 166 -1.37 -21.79 -37.35
C ILE A 166 -1.99 -22.52 -36.14
N PRO A 167 -1.21 -23.25 -35.31
CA PRO A 167 -1.72 -23.83 -34.09
C PRO A 167 -2.19 -22.70 -33.17
N LYS A 168 -3.49 -22.71 -32.81
CA LYS A 168 -4.00 -21.89 -31.72
C LYS A 168 -3.27 -22.31 -30.45
N LYS A 169 -2.31 -21.51 -29.99
CA LYS A 169 -1.76 -21.66 -28.65
C LYS A 169 -2.87 -21.27 -27.69
N SER A 170 -3.48 -22.26 -27.05
CA SER A 170 -4.50 -22.05 -26.02
C SER A 170 -3.95 -21.13 -24.94
N PRO A 171 -4.70 -20.10 -24.50
CA PRO A 171 -4.31 -19.33 -23.34
C PRO A 171 -4.29 -20.24 -22.11
N SER A 172 -3.33 -20.02 -21.22
CA SER A 172 -3.28 -20.62 -19.90
C SER A 172 -4.58 -20.29 -19.13
N PRO A 173 -5.12 -21.19 -18.27
CA PRO A 173 -6.45 -21.02 -17.66
C PRO A 173 -6.58 -19.88 -16.63
N GLU A 174 -5.53 -19.11 -16.38
CA GLU A 174 -5.50 -18.08 -15.31
C GLU A 174 -5.98 -16.70 -15.76
N SER A 175 -6.26 -16.47 -17.05
CA SER A 175 -6.72 -15.16 -17.56
C SER A 175 -8.23 -15.08 -17.82
N ALA A 176 -9.05 -15.80 -17.05
CA ALA A 176 -10.51 -15.69 -17.09
C ALA A 176 -11.02 -14.44 -16.34
N GLY A 177 -10.36 -13.29 -16.54
CA GLY A 177 -10.82 -11.97 -16.14
C GLY A 177 -11.32 -11.23 -17.37
N SER A 178 -12.39 -10.44 -17.24
CA SER A 178 -12.90 -9.61 -18.34
C SER A 178 -11.81 -8.66 -18.87
N ASP A 179 -11.30 -8.91 -20.08
CA ASP A 179 -10.36 -8.00 -20.75
C ASP A 179 -10.90 -6.56 -20.71
N THR A 180 -10.11 -5.62 -20.19
CA THR A 180 -10.49 -4.21 -20.13
C THR A 180 -10.54 -3.61 -21.54
N LEU A 181 -11.33 -2.54 -21.75
CA LEU A 181 -11.43 -1.89 -23.08
C LEU A 181 -10.05 -1.47 -23.64
N LEU A 182 -9.16 -0.94 -22.79
CA LEU A 182 -7.81 -0.53 -23.20
C LEU A 182 -6.97 -1.72 -23.70
N GLU A 183 -7.05 -2.87 -23.02
CA GLU A 183 -6.37 -4.11 -23.44
C GLU A 183 -6.91 -4.61 -24.78
N ARG A 184 -8.23 -4.56 -24.98
CA ARG A 184 -8.85 -4.94 -26.26
C ARG A 184 -8.38 -4.05 -27.42
N VAL A 185 -8.29 -2.73 -27.23
CA VAL A 185 -7.77 -1.82 -28.26
C VAL A 185 -6.29 -2.09 -28.51
N ALA A 186 -5.47 -2.24 -27.47
CA ALA A 186 -4.05 -2.55 -27.61
C ALA A 186 -3.82 -3.85 -28.40
N LYS A 187 -4.60 -4.89 -28.10
CA LYS A 187 -4.62 -6.16 -28.83
C LYS A 187 -5.02 -5.97 -30.29
N ALA A 188 -6.08 -5.20 -30.57
CA ALA A 188 -6.51 -4.91 -31.94
C ALA A 188 -5.43 -4.17 -32.75
N ILE A 189 -4.64 -3.29 -32.14
CA ILE A 189 -3.49 -2.64 -32.81
C ILE A 189 -2.42 -3.68 -33.17
N HIS A 190 -2.08 -4.58 -32.25
CA HIS A 190 -1.09 -5.63 -32.49
C HIS A 190 -1.52 -6.60 -33.61
N GLU A 191 -2.79 -7.01 -33.60
CA GLU A 191 -3.38 -7.86 -34.63
C GLU A 191 -3.41 -7.16 -35.99
N ALA A 192 -3.77 -5.87 -36.05
CA ALA A 192 -3.76 -5.09 -37.28
C ALA A 192 -2.35 -4.94 -37.88
N ALA A 193 -1.33 -4.71 -37.03
CA ALA A 193 0.08 -4.69 -37.46
C ALA A 193 0.51 -6.04 -38.04
N SER A 194 0.07 -7.15 -37.42
CA SER A 194 0.37 -8.50 -37.89
C SER A 194 -0.26 -8.79 -39.25
N ARG A 195 -1.52 -8.37 -39.47
CA ARG A 195 -2.18 -8.53 -40.78
C ARG A 195 -1.51 -7.69 -41.87
N LEU A 196 -1.15 -6.45 -41.57
CA LEU A 196 -0.42 -5.56 -42.48
C LEU A 196 0.89 -6.18 -42.98
N SER A 197 1.62 -6.89 -42.11
CA SER A 197 2.89 -7.54 -42.48
C SER A 197 2.75 -8.66 -43.52
N ARG A 198 1.55 -9.23 -43.66
CA ARG A 198 1.23 -10.33 -44.59
C ARG A 198 0.61 -9.85 -45.90
N GLN A 199 0.36 -8.56 -46.03
CA GLN A 199 -0.38 -7.98 -47.15
C GLN A 199 0.48 -7.90 -48.42
N GLN A 200 0.01 -8.51 -49.50
CA GLN A 200 0.77 -8.58 -50.76
C GLN A 200 0.67 -7.29 -51.60
N ASN A 201 -0.47 -6.59 -51.53
CA ASN A 201 -0.68 -5.35 -52.29
C ASN A 201 0.08 -4.17 -51.67
N ARG A 202 1.18 -3.77 -52.31
CA ARG A 202 2.06 -2.67 -51.85
C ARG A 202 1.34 -1.33 -51.67
N GLN A 203 0.39 -0.98 -52.53
CA GLN A 203 -0.30 0.30 -52.46
C GLN A 203 -1.31 0.32 -51.30
N GLN A 204 -2.06 -0.77 -51.15
CA GLN A 204 -3.01 -0.90 -50.04
C GLN A 204 -2.27 -1.02 -48.70
N ALA A 205 -1.17 -1.76 -48.63
CA ALA A 205 -0.31 -1.84 -47.45
C ALA A 205 0.24 -0.46 -47.04
N LYS A 206 0.59 0.40 -48.00
CA LYS A 206 1.02 1.79 -47.70
C LYS A 206 -0.10 2.63 -47.08
N ASN A 207 -1.33 2.49 -47.58
CA ASN A 207 -2.49 3.20 -47.05
C ASN A 207 -2.88 2.70 -45.65
N ASP A 208 -2.93 1.38 -45.48
CA ASP A 208 -3.28 0.74 -44.21
C ASP A 208 -2.21 0.99 -43.15
N SER A 209 -0.93 1.05 -43.52
CA SER A 209 0.17 1.45 -42.63
C SER A 209 -0.02 2.88 -42.09
N LYS A 210 -0.35 3.83 -42.96
CA LYS A 210 -0.66 5.22 -42.53
C LYS A 210 -1.86 5.27 -41.60
N ALA A 211 -2.90 4.48 -41.88
CA ALA A 211 -4.08 4.40 -41.01
C ALA A 211 -3.72 3.80 -39.64
N LEU A 212 -2.93 2.73 -39.59
CA LEU A 212 -2.47 2.10 -38.36
C LEU A 212 -1.65 3.07 -37.49
N VAL A 213 -0.73 3.81 -38.10
CA VAL A 213 0.06 4.85 -37.39
C VAL A 213 -0.87 5.91 -36.81
N ARG A 214 -1.81 6.43 -37.61
CA ARG A 214 -2.80 7.41 -37.16
C ARG A 214 -3.66 6.89 -36.01
N PHE A 215 -4.18 5.67 -36.09
CA PHE A 215 -4.97 5.07 -35.00
C PHE A 215 -4.13 4.81 -33.76
N SER A 216 -2.86 4.45 -33.91
CA SER A 216 -1.93 4.28 -32.79
C SER A 216 -1.66 5.61 -32.09
N ILE A 217 -1.46 6.70 -32.84
CA ILE A 217 -1.32 8.05 -32.28
C ILE A 217 -2.63 8.50 -31.60
N GLN A 218 -3.80 8.23 -32.19
CA GLN A 218 -5.07 8.54 -31.53
C GLN A 218 -5.25 7.75 -30.22
N PHE A 219 -4.86 6.47 -30.21
CA PHE A 219 -4.95 5.60 -29.03
C PHE A 219 -4.00 6.06 -27.93
N GLY A 220 -2.70 6.11 -28.22
CA GLY A 220 -1.63 6.27 -27.23
C GLY A 220 -0.79 7.54 -27.33
N GLY A 221 -1.16 8.49 -28.20
CA GLY A 221 -0.48 9.76 -28.34
C GLY A 221 0.96 9.63 -28.86
N MET A 222 1.77 10.64 -28.56
CA MET A 222 3.20 10.67 -28.89
C MET A 222 4.00 9.56 -28.17
N SER A 223 3.59 9.19 -26.96
CA SER A 223 4.27 8.16 -26.14
C SER A 223 4.34 6.80 -26.86
N LEU A 224 3.22 6.35 -27.44
CA LEU A 224 3.16 5.08 -28.17
C LEU A 224 3.94 5.13 -29.49
N LEU A 225 4.00 6.30 -30.14
CA LEU A 225 4.85 6.49 -31.33
C LEU A 225 6.33 6.29 -30.97
N LEU A 226 6.80 6.90 -29.87
CA LEU A 226 8.19 6.79 -29.43
C LEU A 226 8.62 5.38 -29.06
N GLN A 227 7.71 4.57 -28.51
CA GLN A 227 8.00 3.17 -28.21
C GLN A 227 8.17 2.31 -29.48
N ARG A 228 7.64 2.76 -30.62
CA ARG A 228 7.64 2.00 -31.88
C ARG A 228 8.68 2.46 -32.89
N LEU A 229 9.16 3.70 -32.80
CA LEU A 229 10.21 4.21 -33.68
C LEU A 229 11.56 3.54 -33.38
N ARG A 230 12.21 3.01 -34.42
CA ARG A 230 13.59 2.50 -34.35
C ARG A 230 14.49 3.34 -35.27
N PRO A 231 15.56 3.99 -34.75
CA PRO A 231 16.41 4.89 -35.55
C PRO A 231 17.25 4.17 -36.63
N SER A 232 17.45 2.85 -36.52
CA SER A 232 18.39 2.08 -37.34
C SER A 232 17.96 1.80 -38.80
N GLN A 233 16.88 2.41 -39.29
CA GLN A 233 16.37 2.19 -40.66
C GLN A 233 16.36 3.46 -41.54
N THR A 234 16.96 4.57 -41.10
CA THR A 234 16.99 5.84 -41.84
C THR A 234 18.29 6.03 -42.64
N ALA A 235 18.22 6.84 -43.70
CA ALA A 235 19.37 7.20 -44.54
C ALA A 235 20.43 8.04 -43.79
N ASP A 236 20.04 8.70 -42.70
CA ASP A 236 20.89 9.46 -41.78
C ASP A 236 20.53 9.06 -40.32
N PRO A 237 21.25 8.09 -39.74
CA PRO A 237 20.96 7.57 -38.40
C PRO A 237 21.23 8.57 -37.28
N GLU A 238 22.26 9.41 -37.40
CA GLU A 238 22.65 10.37 -36.36
C GLU A 238 21.61 11.48 -36.21
N ARG A 239 21.16 12.05 -37.33
CA ARG A 239 20.09 13.05 -37.31
C ARG A 239 18.77 12.48 -36.80
N ALA A 240 18.39 11.28 -37.24
CA ALA A 240 17.18 10.61 -36.77
C ALA A 240 17.23 10.31 -35.25
N GLN A 241 18.40 9.96 -34.73
CA GLN A 241 18.62 9.77 -33.30
C GLN A 241 18.50 11.09 -32.52
N ALA A 242 19.08 12.18 -33.02
CA ALA A 242 18.95 13.50 -32.40
C ALA A 242 17.49 14.01 -32.37
N GLU A 243 16.73 13.80 -33.46
CA GLU A 243 15.31 14.14 -33.53
C GLU A 243 14.47 13.29 -32.55
N LEU A 244 14.77 11.99 -32.43
CA LEU A 244 14.11 11.09 -31.48
C LEU A 244 14.38 11.50 -30.02
N GLU A 245 15.63 11.86 -29.70
CA GLU A 245 16.00 12.34 -28.36
C GLU A 245 15.35 13.69 -28.02
N HIS A 246 15.20 14.58 -29.00
CA HIS A 246 14.42 15.81 -28.81
C HIS A 246 12.95 15.50 -28.48
N LEU A 247 12.33 14.58 -29.21
CA LEU A 247 10.95 14.16 -28.96
C LEU A 247 10.77 13.47 -27.60
N ARG A 248 11.71 12.61 -27.19
CA ARG A 248 11.72 11.96 -25.86
C ARG A 248 11.76 12.99 -24.75
N ARG A 249 12.65 13.98 -24.85
CA ARG A 249 12.71 15.10 -23.87
C ARG A 249 11.42 15.90 -23.84
N HIS A 250 10.79 16.13 -24.99
CA HIS A 250 9.51 16.83 -25.05
C HIS A 250 8.39 16.06 -24.32
N VAL A 251 8.29 14.74 -24.55
CA VAL A 251 7.32 13.88 -23.86
C VAL A 251 7.58 13.86 -22.35
N ALA A 252 8.84 13.67 -21.92
CA ALA A 252 9.19 13.67 -20.49
C ALA A 252 8.86 15.00 -19.79
N SER A 253 9.12 16.14 -20.46
CA SER A 253 8.72 17.46 -19.98
C SER A 253 7.20 17.59 -19.87
N ALA A 254 6.46 17.07 -20.85
CA ALA A 254 5.00 17.12 -20.85
C ALA A 254 4.38 16.23 -19.75
N GLU A 255 4.95 15.06 -19.49
CA GLU A 255 4.57 14.20 -18.35
C GLU A 255 4.84 14.89 -17.01
N THR A 256 5.98 15.58 -16.89
CA THR A 256 6.31 16.38 -15.70
C THR A 256 5.30 17.52 -15.50
N MET A 257 4.98 18.28 -16.56
CA MET A 257 3.96 19.32 -16.50
C MET A 257 2.58 18.75 -16.16
N PHE A 258 2.20 17.62 -16.75
CA PHE A 258 0.94 16.94 -16.45
C PHE A 258 0.81 16.60 -14.96
N ARG A 259 1.88 16.07 -14.35
CA ARG A 259 1.94 15.79 -12.90
C ARG A 259 1.77 17.06 -12.06
N ILE A 260 2.50 18.14 -12.37
CA ILE A 260 2.41 19.42 -11.64
C ILE A 260 0.99 20.01 -11.71
N LEU A 261 0.39 20.00 -12.89
CA LEU A 261 -0.98 20.51 -13.11
C LEU A 261 -2.02 19.71 -12.31
N ARG A 262 -1.80 18.40 -12.20
CA ARG A 262 -2.67 17.48 -11.45
C ARG A 262 -2.56 17.72 -9.94
N GLU A 263 -1.37 18.00 -9.43
CA GLU A 263 -1.11 18.31 -8.02
C GLU A 263 -1.65 19.69 -7.60
N ASN A 264 -1.92 20.58 -8.56
CA ASN A 264 -2.43 21.94 -8.30
C ASN A 264 -3.74 22.19 -9.09
N PRO A 265 -4.85 21.53 -8.73
CA PRO A 265 -6.05 21.56 -9.53
C PRO A 265 -6.75 22.93 -9.50
N SER A 266 -7.08 23.43 -10.68
CA SER A 266 -7.95 24.57 -10.94
C SER A 266 -8.65 24.33 -12.28
N ASP A 267 -9.72 25.07 -12.60
CA ASP A 267 -10.39 24.91 -13.90
C ASP A 267 -9.41 25.07 -15.08
N THR A 268 -8.51 26.05 -14.98
CA THR A 268 -7.48 26.28 -15.99
C THR A 268 -6.46 25.15 -16.05
N ASN A 269 -5.98 24.68 -14.89
CA ASN A 269 -4.96 23.62 -14.85
C ASN A 269 -5.54 22.27 -15.30
N ARG A 270 -6.78 21.95 -14.94
CA ARG A 270 -7.49 20.76 -15.42
C ARG A 270 -7.62 20.77 -16.95
N GLN A 271 -8.05 21.88 -17.54
CA GLN A 271 -8.14 21.99 -19.00
C GLN A 271 -6.78 21.84 -19.70
N ARG A 272 -5.71 22.38 -19.10
CA ARG A 272 -4.34 22.19 -19.60
C ARG A 272 -3.90 20.72 -19.47
N ALA A 273 -4.18 20.08 -18.34
CA ALA A 273 -3.84 18.69 -18.09
C ALA A 273 -4.54 17.74 -19.08
N TYR A 274 -5.84 17.95 -19.36
CA TYR A 274 -6.54 17.15 -20.37
C TYR A 274 -5.98 17.30 -21.78
N ARG A 275 -5.60 18.52 -22.18
CA ARG A 275 -4.95 18.75 -23.49
C ARG A 275 -3.61 18.05 -23.58
N LEU A 276 -2.79 18.12 -22.53
CA LEU A 276 -1.51 17.41 -22.48
C LEU A 276 -1.71 15.89 -22.48
N ALA A 277 -2.67 15.37 -21.72
CA ALA A 277 -3.00 13.95 -21.70
C ALA A 277 -3.39 13.45 -23.10
N GLU A 278 -4.23 14.19 -23.83
CA GLU A 278 -4.62 13.83 -25.20
C GLU A 278 -3.43 13.89 -26.17
N GLN A 279 -2.58 14.92 -26.09
CA GLN A 279 -1.43 15.07 -26.99
C GLN A 279 -0.35 14.01 -26.77
N VAL A 280 -0.01 13.74 -25.51
CA VAL A 280 1.13 12.90 -25.12
C VAL A 280 0.72 11.43 -25.03
N LEU A 281 -0.44 11.17 -24.46
CA LEU A 281 -0.90 9.84 -24.10
C LEU A 281 -2.12 9.40 -24.93
N GLY A 282 -2.68 10.24 -25.80
CA GLY A 282 -3.83 9.91 -26.63
C GLY A 282 -5.13 9.79 -25.85
N VAL A 283 -6.13 9.18 -26.48
CA VAL A 283 -7.46 8.98 -25.86
C VAL A 283 -7.39 8.07 -24.64
N GLN A 284 -6.44 7.12 -24.57
CA GLN A 284 -6.23 6.32 -23.34
C GLN A 284 -5.79 7.20 -22.16
N GLY A 285 -4.99 8.23 -22.42
CA GLY A 285 -4.57 9.20 -21.41
C GLY A 285 -5.74 9.99 -20.86
N VAL A 286 -6.61 10.47 -21.75
CA VAL A 286 -7.84 11.18 -21.37
C VAL A 286 -8.76 10.27 -20.56
N TRP A 287 -8.96 9.02 -20.98
CA TRP A 287 -9.75 8.02 -20.26
C TRP A 287 -9.22 7.78 -18.84
N ASN A 288 -7.92 7.49 -18.71
CA ASN A 288 -7.29 7.20 -17.43
C ASN A 288 -7.27 8.43 -16.51
N PHE A 289 -7.01 9.61 -17.06
CA PHE A 289 -7.02 10.83 -16.27
C PHE A 289 -8.42 11.18 -15.77
N ALA A 290 -9.45 11.06 -16.63
CA ALA A 290 -10.83 11.27 -16.22
C ALA A 290 -11.29 10.24 -15.17
N LYS A 291 -10.89 8.97 -15.32
CA LYS A 291 -11.13 7.94 -14.30
C LYS A 291 -10.47 8.32 -12.96
N TRP A 292 -9.18 8.64 -12.99
CA TRP A 292 -8.42 9.04 -11.80
C TRP A 292 -9.05 10.27 -11.12
N GLU A 293 -9.46 11.26 -11.89
CA GLU A 293 -10.06 12.50 -11.38
C GLU A 293 -11.39 12.24 -10.66
N LYS A 294 -12.25 11.40 -11.25
CA LYS A 294 -13.50 10.98 -10.60
C LYS A 294 -13.22 10.27 -9.29
N GLU A 295 -12.33 9.29 -9.29
CA GLU A 295 -12.00 8.51 -8.09
C GLU A 295 -11.35 9.36 -6.99
N THR A 296 -10.57 10.38 -7.39
CA THR A 296 -9.88 11.27 -6.44
C THR A 296 -10.87 12.20 -5.74
N TYR A 297 -11.83 12.76 -6.47
CA TYR A 297 -12.75 13.75 -5.92
C TYR A 297 -14.08 13.18 -5.42
N SER A 298 -14.44 11.94 -5.79
CA SER A 298 -15.69 11.32 -5.31
C SER A 298 -15.61 10.87 -3.86
N TYR A 299 -14.39 10.65 -3.35
CA TYR A 299 -14.11 10.03 -2.05
C TYR A 299 -14.83 8.69 -1.82
N GLN A 300 -15.20 8.00 -2.91
CA GLN A 300 -15.75 6.65 -2.82
C GLN A 300 -14.74 5.71 -2.17
N GLU A 301 -15.19 4.90 -1.20
CA GLU A 301 -14.31 4.05 -0.39
C GLU A 301 -13.30 4.86 0.44
N GLY A 302 -13.68 6.07 0.87
CA GLY A 302 -12.87 6.96 1.71
C GLY A 302 -13.26 6.98 3.20
N ASP A 303 -14.18 6.12 3.61
CA ASP A 303 -14.42 5.87 5.03
C ASP A 303 -13.26 5.08 5.61
N ALA A 304 -12.84 5.43 6.81
CA ALA A 304 -11.69 4.81 7.45
C ALA A 304 -11.98 4.47 8.92
N SER A 305 -11.26 3.48 9.45
CA SER A 305 -11.15 3.34 10.90
C SER A 305 -10.33 4.50 11.45
N LEU A 306 -10.69 5.00 12.63
CA LEU A 306 -9.90 6.05 13.30
C LEU A 306 -8.45 5.60 13.49
N ASP A 307 -8.25 4.32 13.80
CA ASP A 307 -6.94 3.79 14.14
C ASP A 307 -6.01 3.77 12.90
N SER A 308 -6.54 3.52 11.71
CA SER A 308 -5.77 3.64 10.45
C SER A 308 -5.36 5.08 10.16
N GLU A 309 -6.24 6.05 10.44
CA GLU A 309 -5.95 7.47 10.26
C GLU A 309 -4.88 7.96 11.24
N LEU A 310 -4.96 7.54 12.50
CA LEU A 310 -3.97 7.81 13.53
C LEU A 310 -2.61 7.18 13.23
N SER A 311 -2.58 6.03 12.55
CA SER A 311 -1.32 5.41 12.10
C SER A 311 -0.55 6.33 11.15
N LEU A 312 -1.26 7.18 10.42
CA LEU A 312 -0.73 8.19 9.51
C LEU A 312 -0.73 9.60 10.14
N LEU A 313 -0.70 9.70 11.48
CA LEU A 313 -0.80 10.98 12.20
C LEU A 313 0.18 12.02 11.68
N TRP A 314 1.39 11.66 11.26
CA TRP A 314 2.40 12.63 10.78
C TRP A 314 2.36 12.88 9.28
N TRP A 315 1.53 12.15 8.54
CA TRP A 315 1.44 12.27 7.09
C TRP A 315 0.66 13.53 6.72
N ASP A 316 1.11 14.19 5.65
CA ASP A 316 0.43 15.37 5.12
C ASP A 316 -0.90 14.94 4.47
N PRO A 317 -2.07 15.38 4.99
CA PRO A 317 -3.38 15.05 4.41
C PRO A 317 -3.53 15.51 2.96
N GLY A 318 -2.79 16.55 2.54
CA GLY A 318 -2.80 17.02 1.16
C GLY A 318 -1.97 16.15 0.21
N LYS A 319 -1.14 15.24 0.72
CA LYS A 319 -0.20 14.43 -0.09
C LYS A 319 -0.55 12.95 -0.16
N HIS A 320 -1.38 12.44 0.75
CA HIS A 320 -1.86 11.07 0.68
C HIS A 320 -3.35 11.05 0.32
N ARG A 321 -3.74 10.04 -0.46
CA ARG A 321 -5.09 9.92 -1.00
C ARG A 321 -6.00 9.29 0.07
N ILE A 322 -7.06 10.00 0.47
CA ILE A 322 -8.02 9.54 1.50
C ILE A 322 -8.83 8.32 1.02
N ALA A 323 -9.18 8.28 -0.27
CA ALA A 323 -10.13 7.29 -0.79
C ALA A 323 -9.49 6.38 -1.84
N GLY A 324 -9.83 5.10 -1.84
CA GLY A 324 -9.31 4.13 -2.80
C GLY A 324 -7.87 3.69 -2.53
N ARG A 325 -7.28 2.97 -3.49
CA ARG A 325 -6.03 2.23 -3.28
C ARG A 325 -4.79 3.08 -3.57
N THR A 326 -3.83 3.03 -2.66
CA THR A 326 -2.49 3.62 -2.83
C THR A 326 -1.44 2.50 -2.68
N PRO A 327 -0.40 2.46 -3.53
CA PRO A 327 0.73 1.57 -3.31
C PRO A 327 1.34 1.78 -1.92
N ASN A 328 1.72 0.70 -1.23
CA ASN A 328 2.36 0.80 0.08
C ASN A 328 3.83 1.22 -0.08
N PRO A 329 4.23 2.45 0.31
CA PRO A 329 5.60 2.91 0.16
C PRO A 329 6.59 2.23 1.10
N LEU A 330 6.09 1.56 2.15
CA LEU A 330 6.88 0.76 3.10
C LEU A 330 7.02 -0.70 2.68
N TYR A 331 6.37 -1.11 1.57
CA TYR A 331 6.58 -2.46 1.05
C TYR A 331 8.02 -2.59 0.56
N TYR A 332 8.73 -3.64 1.00
CA TYR A 332 10.17 -3.76 0.80
C TYR A 332 10.59 -3.68 -0.68
N GLU A 333 9.77 -4.18 -1.61
CA GLU A 333 10.03 -4.08 -3.05
C GLU A 333 9.63 -2.73 -3.66
N HIS A 334 8.79 -1.93 -2.99
CA HIS A 334 8.29 -0.66 -3.53
C HIS A 334 9.42 0.33 -3.85
N SER A 335 10.46 0.36 -3.01
CA SER A 335 11.66 1.19 -3.23
C SER A 335 12.43 0.81 -4.50
N THR A 336 12.34 -0.44 -4.96
CA THR A 336 13.07 -0.94 -6.13
C THR A 336 12.38 -0.64 -7.46
N VAL A 337 11.07 -0.35 -7.43
CA VAL A 337 10.24 -0.11 -8.63
C VAL A 337 10.12 1.39 -8.97
N MET A 338 10.31 2.28 -7.99
CA MET A 338 10.22 3.72 -8.17
C MET A 338 11.53 4.33 -8.68
N ASN A 339 11.45 5.23 -9.65
CA ASN A 339 12.60 5.94 -10.19
C ASN A 339 12.33 7.46 -10.23
N PRO A 340 13.00 8.28 -9.39
CA PRO A 340 14.02 7.89 -8.40
C PRO A 340 13.45 7.14 -7.18
N PRO A 341 14.26 6.34 -6.48
CA PRO A 341 13.85 5.69 -5.23
C PRO A 341 13.55 6.75 -4.15
N ILE A 342 12.50 6.52 -3.35
CA ILE A 342 12.17 7.38 -2.20
C ILE A 342 13.23 7.14 -1.11
N SER A 343 13.81 8.22 -0.58
CA SER A 343 14.71 8.08 0.57
C SER A 343 13.90 7.68 1.82
N PRO A 344 14.37 6.76 2.68
CA PRO A 344 13.70 6.44 3.95
C PRO A 344 13.45 7.68 4.83
N SER A 345 14.28 8.72 4.70
CA SER A 345 14.11 10.00 5.40
C SER A 345 12.93 10.86 4.89
N GLU A 346 12.42 10.56 3.69
CA GLU A 346 11.26 11.24 3.08
C GLU A 346 9.94 10.54 3.45
N ILE A 347 9.99 9.32 3.97
CA ILE A 347 8.82 8.59 4.45
C ILE A 347 8.51 9.06 5.87
N LEU A 348 7.38 9.74 6.03
CA LEU A 348 6.90 10.20 7.34
C LEU A 348 6.63 8.99 8.25
N PRO A 349 6.93 9.09 9.55
CA PRO A 349 6.80 7.97 10.47
C PRO A 349 5.35 7.49 10.53
N VAL A 350 5.16 6.17 10.43
CA VAL A 350 3.91 5.48 10.72
C VAL A 350 3.92 5.07 12.18
N LEU A 351 2.84 5.36 12.90
CA LEU A 351 2.67 4.99 14.30
C LEU A 351 1.93 3.68 14.42
N MET A 352 2.26 2.88 15.44
CA MET A 352 1.39 1.79 15.87
C MET A 352 0.19 2.40 16.58
N VAL A 353 -1.01 1.87 16.29
CA VAL A 353 -2.22 2.25 17.02
C VAL A 353 -2.83 0.99 17.61
N SER A 354 -3.13 1.04 18.90
CA SER A 354 -3.82 0.00 19.64
C SER A 354 -5.05 0.59 20.32
N ARG A 355 -6.11 -0.21 20.44
CA ARG A 355 -7.37 0.22 21.02
C ARG A 355 -7.67 -0.61 22.26
N LEU A 356 -7.89 0.08 23.39
CA LEU A 356 -8.38 -0.48 24.64
C LEU A 356 -9.87 -0.19 24.75
N ASP A 357 -10.67 -1.10 24.21
CA ASP A 357 -12.11 -0.95 24.13
C ASP A 357 -12.80 -2.30 24.32
N ALA A 358 -14.00 -2.28 24.91
CA ALA A 358 -14.77 -3.45 25.28
C ALA A 358 -16.24 -3.04 25.49
N PRO A 359 -17.21 -3.97 25.64
CA PRO A 359 -18.61 -3.61 25.86
C PRO A 359 -18.87 -2.73 27.09
N THR A 360 -17.95 -2.74 28.08
CA THR A 360 -17.98 -1.84 29.24
C THR A 360 -16.56 -1.37 29.58
N PRO A 361 -16.39 -0.19 30.22
CA PRO A 361 -15.08 0.29 30.61
C PRO A 361 -14.39 -0.64 31.63
N GLN A 362 -15.16 -1.31 32.49
CA GLN A 362 -14.60 -2.29 33.44
C GLN A 362 -13.98 -3.48 32.71
N LEU A 363 -14.60 -3.97 31.63
CA LEU A 363 -14.02 -5.05 30.82
C LEU A 363 -12.73 -4.58 30.12
N ALA A 364 -12.70 -3.33 29.63
CA ALA A 364 -11.49 -2.77 29.02
C ALA A 364 -10.33 -2.68 30.04
N MET A 365 -10.60 -2.26 31.27
CA MET A 365 -9.60 -2.27 32.37
C MET A 365 -9.15 -3.69 32.71
N GLN A 366 -10.10 -4.64 32.78
CA GLN A 366 -9.80 -6.05 33.08
C GLN A 366 -8.91 -6.70 32.01
N MET A 367 -9.06 -6.34 30.72
CA MET A 367 -8.14 -6.82 29.68
C MET A 367 -6.68 -6.41 29.97
N VAL A 368 -6.47 -5.19 30.47
CA VAL A 368 -5.14 -4.72 30.87
C VAL A 368 -4.63 -5.51 32.07
N ASP A 369 -5.48 -5.72 33.08
CA ASP A 369 -5.11 -6.45 34.30
C ASP A 369 -4.77 -7.91 34.01
N GLN A 370 -5.55 -8.56 33.15
CA GLN A 370 -5.30 -9.93 32.72
C GLN A 370 -4.00 -10.05 31.93
N ALA A 371 -3.71 -9.10 31.03
CA ALA A 371 -2.46 -9.08 30.28
C ALA A 371 -1.25 -8.92 31.22
N VAL A 372 -1.30 -7.96 32.15
CA VAL A 372 -0.22 -7.75 33.14
C VAL A 372 -0.05 -8.98 34.03
N LYS A 373 -1.16 -9.62 34.45
CA LYS A 373 -1.10 -10.86 35.22
C LYS A 373 -0.46 -11.99 34.43
N ALA A 374 -0.83 -12.18 33.16
CA ALA A 374 -0.25 -13.20 32.30
C ALA A 374 1.25 -12.98 32.04
N GLU A 375 1.69 -11.72 31.92
CA GLU A 375 3.11 -11.37 31.78
C GLU A 375 3.92 -11.71 33.05
N GLN A 376 3.31 -11.55 34.23
CA GLN A 376 3.94 -11.86 35.52
C GLN A 376 3.96 -13.37 35.82
N ASP A 377 2.84 -14.04 35.59
CA ASP A 377 2.64 -15.44 35.98
C ASP A 377 3.10 -16.44 34.89
N GLY A 378 3.23 -15.95 33.65
CA GLY A 378 3.36 -16.75 32.44
C GLY A 378 2.01 -17.31 31.95
N LEU A 379 1.95 -17.70 30.67
CA LEU A 379 0.80 -18.42 30.14
C LEU A 379 0.86 -19.91 30.52
N ARG A 380 -0.30 -20.48 30.88
CA ARG A 380 -0.47 -21.91 31.20
C ARG A 380 -1.79 -22.37 30.59
N GLY A 381 -1.88 -23.65 30.23
CA GLY A 381 -3.09 -24.25 29.69
C GLY A 381 -2.83 -25.02 28.40
N THR A 382 -3.89 -25.14 27.60
CA THR A 382 -3.90 -25.90 26.35
C THR A 382 -3.89 -24.97 25.14
N VAL A 383 -3.05 -25.27 24.16
CA VAL A 383 -3.04 -24.59 22.87
C VAL A 383 -3.96 -25.32 21.91
N TYR A 384 -5.06 -24.67 21.54
CA TYR A 384 -6.00 -25.15 20.54
C TYR A 384 -5.67 -24.54 19.18
N LEU A 385 -5.45 -25.39 18.17
CA LEU A 385 -5.14 -24.99 16.80
C LEU A 385 -6.21 -25.54 15.86
N ASP A 386 -6.81 -24.65 15.07
CA ASP A 386 -7.88 -24.97 14.13
C ASP A 386 -7.34 -24.96 12.70
N ALA A 387 -7.04 -26.14 12.17
CA ALA A 387 -6.69 -26.40 10.79
C ALA A 387 -7.86 -27.09 10.06
N ARG A 388 -7.94 -26.91 8.75
CA ARG A 388 -9.01 -27.42 7.90
C ARG A 388 -8.69 -28.76 7.25
N GLY A 389 -7.51 -29.34 7.50
CA GLY A 389 -7.10 -30.62 6.91
C GLY A 389 -6.88 -30.56 5.40
N MET A 390 -6.57 -29.38 4.86
CA MET A 390 -6.38 -29.19 3.42
C MET A 390 -5.09 -29.87 2.94
N SER A 391 -5.08 -30.29 1.68
CA SER A 391 -3.83 -30.72 1.05
C SER A 391 -2.88 -29.51 0.90
N PRO A 392 -1.56 -29.70 1.08
CA PRO A 392 -0.58 -28.64 0.83
C PRO A 392 -0.74 -28.03 -0.57
N GLY A 393 -0.59 -26.72 -0.67
CA GLY A 393 -0.76 -25.99 -1.91
C GLY A 393 0.41 -25.03 -2.20
N PRO A 394 0.37 -24.32 -3.34
CA PRO A 394 1.38 -23.32 -3.67
C PRO A 394 1.39 -22.17 -2.66
N VAL A 395 2.49 -21.44 -2.61
CA VAL A 395 2.67 -20.26 -1.72
C VAL A 395 1.48 -19.30 -1.87
N LEU A 396 0.99 -18.77 -0.74
CA LEU A 396 -0.22 -17.95 -0.61
C LEU A 396 -1.57 -18.65 -0.85
N SER A 397 -1.60 -19.98 -1.05
CA SER A 397 -2.87 -20.73 -1.10
C SER A 397 -3.39 -21.10 0.30
N TYR A 398 -4.69 -21.39 0.41
CA TYR A 398 -5.27 -21.88 1.66
C TYR A 398 -4.58 -23.15 2.18
N GLY A 399 -4.24 -24.08 1.29
CA GLY A 399 -3.53 -25.32 1.66
C GLY A 399 -2.12 -25.09 2.20
N PHE A 400 -1.45 -24.01 1.76
CA PHE A 400 -0.15 -23.59 2.29
C PHE A 400 -0.29 -23.09 3.74
N TYR A 401 -1.20 -22.15 4.01
CA TYR A 401 -1.45 -21.65 5.37
C TYR A 401 -1.98 -22.73 6.32
N ASP A 402 -2.78 -23.66 5.81
CA ASP A 402 -3.25 -24.81 6.58
C ASP A 402 -2.09 -25.76 6.98
N GLN A 403 -1.05 -25.85 6.14
CA GLN A 403 0.18 -26.56 6.49
C GLN A 403 0.95 -25.82 7.60
N ASP A 404 1.03 -24.49 7.56
CA ASP A 404 1.70 -23.71 8.61
C ASP A 404 1.09 -23.96 10.01
N ILE A 405 -0.23 -24.09 10.11
CA ILE A 405 -0.91 -24.40 11.40
C ILE A 405 -0.53 -25.80 11.91
N ARG A 406 -0.46 -26.80 11.02
CA ARG A 406 -0.03 -28.16 11.37
C ARG A 406 1.43 -28.20 11.79
N ASP A 407 2.27 -27.44 11.10
CA ASP A 407 3.69 -27.32 11.42
C ASP A 407 3.90 -26.61 12.76
N LEU A 408 3.11 -25.56 13.05
CA LEU A 408 3.07 -24.90 14.36
C LEU A 408 2.66 -25.87 15.47
N ALA A 409 1.63 -26.71 15.25
CA ALA A 409 1.22 -27.73 16.21
C ALA A 409 2.37 -28.71 16.51
N GLY A 410 3.07 -29.16 15.47
CA GLY A 410 4.26 -30.01 15.60
C GLY A 410 5.41 -29.30 16.32
N LEU A 411 5.63 -28.02 16.04
CA LEU A 411 6.64 -27.20 16.70
C LEU A 411 6.37 -27.08 18.20
N LEU A 412 5.15 -26.69 18.58
CA LEU A 412 4.76 -26.50 19.99
C LEU A 412 4.88 -27.81 20.78
N ARG A 413 4.42 -28.94 20.24
CA ARG A 413 4.57 -30.26 20.86
C ARG A 413 6.02 -30.66 21.10
N ARG A 414 6.94 -30.21 20.24
CA ARG A 414 8.38 -30.54 20.35
C ARG A 414 9.13 -29.60 21.27
N LEU A 415 8.80 -28.32 21.25
CA LEU A 415 9.62 -27.26 21.87
C LEU A 415 9.05 -26.72 23.18
N THR A 416 7.81 -27.08 23.53
CA THR A 416 7.13 -26.52 24.70
C THR A 416 6.45 -27.60 25.53
N PRO A 417 6.16 -27.33 26.82
CA PRO A 417 5.41 -28.25 27.66
C PRO A 417 3.89 -28.12 27.50
N TYR A 418 3.39 -27.26 26.58
CA TYR A 418 1.96 -27.05 26.41
C TYR A 418 1.27 -28.32 25.90
N GLU A 419 0.06 -28.58 26.41
CA GLU A 419 -0.86 -29.50 25.74
C GLU A 419 -1.31 -28.85 24.43
N VAL A 420 -1.29 -29.60 23.32
CA VAL A 420 -1.62 -29.07 21.99
C VAL A 420 -2.71 -29.91 21.34
N VAL A 421 -3.91 -29.35 21.27
CA VAL A 421 -5.07 -29.93 20.59
C VAL A 421 -5.17 -29.32 19.20
N LEU A 422 -5.07 -30.17 18.18
CA LEU A 422 -5.18 -29.76 16.77
C LEU A 422 -6.47 -30.37 16.20
N GLU A 423 -7.45 -29.53 15.90
CA GLU A 423 -8.56 -29.88 15.00
C GLU A 423 -8.02 -29.73 13.58
N ASN A 424 -8.07 -30.80 12.79
CA ASN A 424 -7.47 -30.84 11.45
C ASN A 424 -8.51 -31.34 10.43
N THR A 425 -9.73 -30.85 10.57
CA THR A 425 -10.87 -31.19 9.73
C THR A 425 -11.67 -29.95 9.40
N GLU A 426 -12.60 -30.05 8.47
CA GLU A 426 -13.46 -28.91 8.11
C GLU A 426 -14.40 -28.47 9.26
N ARG A 427 -14.54 -29.30 10.31
CA ARG A 427 -15.50 -29.13 11.41
C ARG A 427 -15.25 -27.88 12.27
N ARG A 428 -13.98 -27.48 12.46
CA ARG A 428 -13.53 -26.39 13.35
C ARG A 428 -13.93 -26.57 14.83
N PHE A 429 -13.30 -25.83 15.73
CA PHE A 429 -13.80 -25.69 17.11
C PHE A 429 -15.03 -24.78 17.08
N SER A 430 -16.22 -25.36 17.09
CA SER A 430 -17.47 -24.65 16.80
C SER A 430 -18.54 -24.81 17.88
N GLN A 431 -18.36 -25.72 18.84
CA GLN A 431 -19.28 -25.92 19.96
C GLN A 431 -18.69 -25.41 21.28
N PRO A 432 -19.53 -24.81 22.16
CA PRO A 432 -19.10 -24.45 23.51
C PRO A 432 -18.53 -25.67 24.26
N GLY A 433 -17.38 -25.48 24.92
CA GLY A 433 -16.72 -26.52 25.72
C GLY A 433 -15.72 -27.41 24.96
N GLU A 434 -15.59 -27.28 23.64
CA GLU A 434 -14.56 -28.00 22.88
C GLU A 434 -13.14 -27.48 23.16
N ALA A 435 -13.02 -26.23 23.57
CA ALA A 435 -11.84 -25.65 24.17
C ALA A 435 -12.15 -25.35 25.65
N SER A 436 -12.13 -26.40 26.48
CA SER A 436 -12.59 -26.34 27.89
C SER A 436 -11.78 -25.40 28.78
N ASP A 437 -10.56 -25.06 28.35
CA ASP A 437 -9.63 -24.20 29.09
C ASP A 437 -9.71 -22.72 28.68
N VAL A 438 -10.67 -22.35 27.80
CA VAL A 438 -10.84 -21.00 27.23
C VAL A 438 -12.07 -20.29 27.76
#